data_AF-A0A970TF27-F1
#
_entry.id   AF-A0A970TF27-F1
#
_cell.length_a   1.000
_cell.length_b   1.000
_cell.length_c   1.000
_cell.angle_alpha   90.00
_cell.angle_beta   90.00
_cell.angle_gamma   90.00
#
_symmetry.space_group_name_H-M   'P 1'
#
loop_
_entity.id
_entity.type
_entity.pdbx_description
1 polymer ?
#
loop_
_entity_poly.entity_id
_entity_poly.type
_entity_poly.pdbx_seq_one_letter_code
_entity_poly.pdbx_strand_id
1 'polypeptide(L)'
;MRFRRKLKRTTKQYIIVALICILVIGSAAIITSIISIGQVREEYEYILSEAKKEMNDNKKSVFIALSDIRTGEILSKDKVEEKIVYSSQPIESYISKDELGKAVMIDIPEGTHIVKGMLAENLVSSILREIEYDVIHISSNIVANDYVDVRIFFPNGENYIVLSKKSLKGYQPGTPLCYMWVDEEEILRMSAAIVDAALYQGSKLLVTKYIEPNIQDASIITYVPNISVLSLIEHDPNIVERCSQLLNKEVRMALENRLAESMGMDVSSIRWNLDDIDIRYMPIYNIAYEQIDEIEEKAEGIFEEKGLEIIDDKVDEIIVEKIQEEIEDKIKENTEGNEASTYFPELGNKDRSDTENYFFATEG
;
A
#
# COMPACT_ATOMS: atom_id res chain seq x y z
N MET A 1 20.31 107.67 -39.29
CA MET A 1 21.49 107.27 -40.09
C MET A 1 21.40 105.79 -40.46
N ARG A 2 21.18 105.45 -41.74
CA ARG A 2 21.30 104.08 -42.27
C ARG A 2 22.25 104.12 -43.46
N PHE A 3 23.51 103.78 -43.24
CA PHE A 3 24.50 103.67 -44.32
C PHE A 3 24.24 102.41 -45.15
N ARG A 4 23.61 102.55 -46.33
CA ARG A 4 23.58 101.50 -47.35
C ARG A 4 24.80 101.64 -48.26
N ARG A 5 25.88 100.89 -47.97
CA ARG A 5 27.00 100.72 -48.90
C ARG A 5 26.54 99.86 -50.10
N LYS A 6 26.72 100.36 -51.33
CA LYS A 6 26.47 99.58 -52.57
C LYS A 6 27.59 98.55 -52.75
N LEU A 7 27.28 97.26 -52.61
CA LEU A 7 28.21 96.16 -52.94
C LEU A 7 28.49 96.10 -54.45
N LYS A 8 29.76 95.83 -54.82
CA LYS A 8 30.20 95.58 -56.20
C LYS A 8 29.50 94.34 -56.78
N ARG A 9 29.25 94.32 -58.10
CA ARG A 9 28.46 93.28 -58.79
C ARG A 9 29.05 91.86 -58.62
N THR A 10 30.37 91.74 -58.51
CA THR A 10 31.10 90.49 -58.28
C THR A 10 30.89 89.94 -56.87
N THR A 11 30.92 90.77 -55.82
CA THR A 11 30.65 90.31 -54.44
C THR A 11 29.21 89.89 -54.22
N LYS A 12 28.24 90.43 -54.97
CA LYS A 12 26.86 89.91 -54.97
C LYS A 12 26.75 88.49 -55.55
N GLN A 13 27.53 88.16 -56.58
CA GLN A 13 27.54 86.82 -57.18
C GLN A 13 28.13 85.78 -56.22
N TYR A 14 29.23 86.10 -55.52
CA TYR A 14 29.79 85.20 -54.49
C TYR A 14 28.83 84.98 -53.31
N ILE A 15 28.08 86.00 -52.88
CA ILE A 15 27.07 85.86 -51.82
C ILE A 15 25.91 84.96 -52.28
N ILE A 16 25.45 85.09 -53.53
CA ILE A 16 24.39 84.24 -54.09
C ILE A 16 24.85 82.78 -54.18
N VAL A 17 26.08 82.53 -54.66
CA VAL A 17 26.64 81.18 -54.74
C VAL A 17 26.81 80.56 -53.35
N ALA A 18 27.31 81.32 -52.38
CA ALA A 18 27.44 80.85 -51.00
C ALA A 18 26.08 80.49 -50.37
N LEU A 19 25.03 81.28 -50.64
CA LEU A 19 23.67 80.99 -50.18
C LEU A 19 23.13 79.68 -50.77
N ILE A 20 23.37 79.43 -52.06
CA ILE A 20 22.96 78.19 -52.72
C ILE A 20 23.70 76.98 -52.13
N CYS A 21 25.01 77.09 -51.87
CA CYS A 21 25.78 76.01 -51.24
C CYS A 21 25.26 75.68 -49.83
N ILE A 22 24.96 76.70 -49.01
CA ILE A 22 24.40 76.50 -47.67
C ILE A 22 23.03 75.80 -47.75
N LEU A 23 22.21 76.17 -48.73
CA LEU A 23 20.89 75.56 -48.93
C LEU A 23 20.98 74.09 -49.34
N VAL A 24 21.92 73.75 -50.23
CA VAL A 24 22.14 72.36 -50.70
C VAL A 24 22.74 71.48 -49.60
N ILE A 25 23.71 71.99 -48.83
CA ILE A 25 24.31 71.24 -47.71
C ILE A 25 23.29 71.08 -46.57
N GLY A 26 22.51 72.13 -46.28
CA GLY A 26 21.46 72.10 -45.27
C GLY A 26 20.33 71.13 -45.65
N SER A 27 19.87 71.13 -46.90
CA SER A 27 18.82 70.20 -47.34
C SER A 27 19.30 68.75 -47.32
N ALA A 28 20.55 68.48 -47.75
CA ALA A 28 21.14 67.16 -47.66
C ALA A 28 21.23 66.65 -46.21
N ALA A 29 21.67 67.50 -45.26
CA ALA A 29 21.75 67.15 -43.84
C ALA A 29 20.37 66.89 -43.20
N ILE A 30 19.33 67.61 -43.62
CA ILE A 30 17.96 67.39 -43.14
C ILE A 30 17.43 66.05 -43.66
N ILE A 31 17.66 65.73 -44.94
CA ILE A 31 17.20 64.48 -45.56
C ILE A 31 17.88 63.27 -44.90
N THR A 32 19.20 63.30 -44.72
CA THR A 32 19.93 62.20 -44.06
C THR A 32 19.48 62.01 -42.62
N SER A 33 19.27 63.10 -41.88
CA SER A 33 18.75 63.06 -40.51
C SER A 33 17.37 62.39 -40.43
N ILE A 34 16.45 62.71 -41.36
CA ILE A 34 15.11 62.08 -41.42
C ILE A 34 15.20 60.57 -41.68
N ILE A 35 16.06 60.14 -42.62
CA ILE A 35 16.25 58.73 -42.95
C ILE A 35 16.85 57.98 -41.75
N SER A 36 17.89 58.55 -41.12
CA SER A 36 18.51 57.96 -39.93
C SER A 36 17.54 57.88 -38.76
N ILE A 37 16.68 58.90 -38.55
CA ILE A 37 15.61 58.85 -37.53
C ILE A 37 14.63 57.70 -37.82
N GLY A 38 14.29 57.47 -39.10
CA GLY A 38 13.39 56.39 -39.50
C GLY A 38 13.97 55.00 -39.21
N GLN A 39 15.22 54.77 -39.62
CA GLN A 39 15.93 53.50 -39.37
C GLN A 39 16.08 53.22 -37.88
N VAL A 40 16.47 54.23 -37.10
CA VAL A 40 16.54 54.12 -35.64
C VAL A 40 15.17 53.78 -35.08
N ARG A 41 14.12 54.48 -35.50
CA ARG A 41 12.76 54.19 -35.00
C ARG A 41 12.31 52.76 -35.31
N GLU A 42 12.57 52.25 -36.51
CA GLU A 42 12.24 50.87 -36.88
C GLU A 42 12.99 49.84 -36.02
N GLU A 43 14.29 50.04 -35.78
CA GLU A 43 15.08 49.18 -34.89
C GLU A 43 14.53 49.21 -33.45
N TYR A 44 14.19 50.39 -32.94
CA TYR A 44 13.58 50.53 -31.61
C TYR A 44 12.21 49.85 -31.54
N GLU A 45 11.35 50.02 -32.55
CA GLU A 45 10.04 49.36 -32.63
C GLU A 45 10.20 47.83 -32.72
N TYR A 46 11.20 47.35 -33.46
CA TYR A 46 11.54 45.93 -33.56
C TYR A 46 11.97 45.35 -32.20
N ILE A 47 12.97 45.95 -31.55
CA ILE A 47 13.46 45.50 -30.23
C ILE A 47 12.34 45.57 -29.19
N LEU A 48 11.51 46.61 -29.22
CA LEU A 48 10.36 46.73 -28.31
C LEU A 48 9.32 45.63 -28.57
N SER A 49 9.11 45.25 -29.84
CA SER A 49 8.20 44.18 -30.21
C SER A 49 8.72 42.80 -29.78
N GLU A 50 10.02 42.56 -29.94
CA GLU A 50 10.70 41.33 -29.52
C GLU A 50 10.69 41.19 -28.00
N ALA A 51 11.08 42.24 -27.27
CA ALA A 51 11.02 42.26 -25.81
C ALA A 51 9.58 42.08 -25.29
N LYS A 52 8.57 42.67 -25.96
CA LYS A 52 7.15 42.44 -25.63
C LYS A 52 6.73 41.00 -25.89
N LYS A 53 7.21 40.40 -26.97
CA LYS A 53 6.92 39.01 -27.32
C LYS A 53 7.53 38.07 -26.28
N GLU A 54 8.81 38.24 -25.93
CA GLU A 54 9.46 37.47 -24.88
C GLU A 54 8.78 37.64 -23.52
N MET A 55 8.37 38.86 -23.17
CA MET A 55 7.61 39.10 -21.94
C MET A 55 6.25 38.39 -21.96
N ASN A 56 5.58 38.36 -23.11
CA ASN A 56 4.28 37.71 -23.24
C ASN A 56 4.38 36.18 -23.25
N ASP A 57 5.41 35.64 -23.89
CA ASP A 57 5.70 34.20 -23.91
C ASP A 57 6.07 33.67 -22.52
N ASN A 58 6.72 34.51 -21.69
CA ASN A 58 7.04 34.18 -20.30
C ASN A 58 5.95 34.58 -19.29
N LYS A 59 4.85 35.20 -19.73
CA LYS A 59 3.75 35.62 -18.88
C LYS A 59 2.88 34.41 -18.56
N LYS A 60 2.89 33.99 -17.29
CA LYS A 60 2.22 32.77 -16.83
C LYS A 60 1.30 33.08 -15.66
N SER A 61 0.16 32.39 -15.61
CA SER A 61 -0.76 32.44 -14.47
C SER A 61 -0.36 31.33 -13.50
N VAL A 62 -0.01 31.68 -12.27
CA VAL A 62 0.46 30.72 -11.24
C VAL A 62 -0.25 30.97 -9.92
N PHE A 63 -0.33 29.93 -9.10
CA PHE A 63 -0.85 30.06 -7.74
C PHE A 63 0.26 30.47 -6.77
N ILE A 64 -0.05 31.42 -5.89
CA ILE A 64 0.83 31.94 -4.83
C ILE A 64 0.16 31.69 -3.49
N ALA A 65 0.95 31.32 -2.48
CA ALA A 65 0.48 31.15 -1.11
C ALA A 65 0.12 32.51 -0.45
N LEU A 66 -1.09 32.63 0.09
CA LEU A 66 -1.57 33.81 0.84
C LEU A 66 -1.14 33.81 2.31
N SER A 67 -0.74 32.66 2.83
CA SER A 67 -0.32 32.46 4.21
C SER A 67 0.70 31.33 4.26
N ASP A 68 1.44 31.21 5.35
CA ASP A 68 2.33 30.08 5.58
C ASP A 68 1.53 28.76 5.58
N ILE A 69 1.91 27.82 4.71
CA ILE A 69 1.32 26.49 4.59
C ILE A 69 2.36 25.49 5.09
N ARG A 70 2.01 24.74 6.13
CA ARG A 70 2.94 23.78 6.73
C ARG A 70 2.93 22.45 5.99
N THR A 71 4.03 21.73 6.12
CA THR A 71 4.18 20.36 5.65
C THR A 71 3.08 19.47 6.25
N GLY A 72 2.47 18.64 5.40
CA GLY A 72 1.35 17.75 5.75
C GLY A 72 -0.03 18.41 5.67
N GLU A 73 -0.11 19.73 5.48
CA GLU A 73 -1.39 20.42 5.35
C GLU A 73 -1.99 20.23 3.94
N ILE A 74 -3.33 20.18 3.86
CA ILE A 74 -4.04 20.09 2.59
C ILE A 74 -4.07 21.47 1.93
N LEU A 75 -3.69 21.52 0.66
CA LEU A 75 -3.73 22.75 -0.12
C LEU A 75 -5.17 23.14 -0.46
N SER A 76 -5.73 24.06 0.32
CA SER A 76 -7.08 24.55 0.14
C SER A 76 -7.13 25.84 -0.67
N LYS A 77 -8.24 26.07 -1.38
CA LYS A 77 -8.42 27.20 -2.30
C LYS A 77 -8.37 28.57 -1.60
N ASP A 78 -8.72 28.63 -0.32
CA ASP A 78 -8.67 29.82 0.53
C ASP A 78 -7.25 30.28 0.86
N LYS A 79 -6.25 29.39 0.74
CA LYS A 79 -4.84 29.70 1.03
C LYS A 79 -4.03 30.10 -0.20
N VAL A 80 -4.64 30.14 -1.38
CA VAL A 80 -3.95 30.39 -2.64
C VAL A 80 -4.63 31.48 -3.45
N GLU A 81 -3.82 32.28 -4.13
CA GLU A 81 -4.28 33.29 -5.08
C GLU A 81 -3.62 33.08 -6.44
N GLU A 82 -4.40 33.26 -7.52
CA GLU A 82 -3.89 33.19 -8.88
C GLU A 82 -3.30 34.54 -9.27
N LYS A 83 -1.99 34.58 -9.55
CA LYS A 83 -1.26 35.78 -9.94
C LYS A 83 -0.49 35.56 -11.24
N ILE A 84 -0.43 36.62 -12.03
CA ILE A 84 0.37 36.63 -13.25
C ILE A 84 1.83 36.94 -12.88
N VAL A 85 2.73 36.05 -13.27
CA VAL A 85 4.18 36.19 -13.05
C VAL A 85 4.94 35.99 -14.34
N TYR A 86 6.16 36.54 -14.37
CA TYR A 86 7.08 36.38 -15.50
C TYR A 86 8.13 35.34 -15.10
N SER A 87 8.01 34.14 -15.65
CA SER A 87 8.90 33.02 -15.31
C SER A 87 9.30 32.23 -16.54
N SER A 88 10.60 31.92 -16.64
CA SER A 88 11.15 31.03 -17.64
C SER A 88 10.79 29.55 -17.39
N GLN A 89 10.30 29.21 -16.20
CA GLN A 89 9.93 27.83 -15.86
C GLN A 89 8.65 27.41 -16.61
N PRO A 90 8.57 26.18 -17.15
CA PRO A 90 7.37 25.70 -17.87
C PRO A 90 6.10 25.81 -17.02
N ILE A 91 4.97 26.11 -17.67
CA ILE A 91 3.66 26.20 -16.97
C ILE A 91 3.29 24.88 -16.29
N GLU A 92 3.73 23.76 -16.86
CA GLU A 92 3.49 22.40 -16.37
C GLU A 92 4.14 22.11 -15.01
N SER A 93 5.16 22.88 -14.62
CA SER A 93 5.79 22.78 -13.30
C SER A 93 4.95 23.41 -12.20
N TYR A 94 4.04 24.32 -12.55
CA TYR A 94 3.13 24.97 -11.60
C TYR A 94 1.86 24.14 -11.42
N ILE A 95 1.23 24.31 -10.27
CA ILE A 95 -0.01 23.61 -9.94
C ILE A 95 -1.19 24.15 -10.78
N SER A 96 -2.14 23.28 -11.11
CA SER A 96 -3.43 23.67 -11.69
C SER A 96 -4.54 23.63 -10.62
N LYS A 97 -5.75 24.06 -10.99
CA LYS A 97 -6.92 23.94 -10.11
C LYS A 97 -7.23 22.49 -9.71
N ASP A 98 -6.82 21.52 -10.52
CA ASP A 98 -7.04 20.10 -10.28
C ASP A 98 -6.14 19.53 -9.17
N GLU A 99 -5.07 20.25 -8.81
CA GLU A 99 -4.13 19.84 -7.77
C GLU A 99 -4.48 20.43 -6.39
N LEU A 100 -5.54 21.23 -6.32
CA LEU A 100 -6.11 21.69 -5.06
C LEU A 100 -6.71 20.50 -4.31
N GLY A 101 -6.42 20.38 -3.01
CA GLY A 101 -6.80 19.24 -2.18
C GLY A 101 -5.68 18.21 -2.00
N LYS A 102 -4.50 18.39 -2.60
CA LYS A 102 -3.30 17.57 -2.32
C LYS A 102 -2.60 18.03 -1.04
N ALA A 103 -1.93 17.10 -0.36
CA ALA A 103 -1.11 17.40 0.80
C ALA A 103 0.22 18.04 0.39
N VAL A 104 0.67 19.02 1.16
CA VAL A 104 1.94 19.74 0.94
C VAL A 104 3.10 18.94 1.53
N MET A 105 4.19 18.76 0.77
CA MET A 105 5.37 17.97 1.17
C MET A 105 6.45 18.78 1.89
N ILE A 106 6.46 20.11 1.75
CA ILE A 106 7.45 21.01 2.35
C ILE A 106 6.78 22.29 2.86
N ASP A 107 7.37 22.98 3.83
CA ASP A 107 6.82 24.25 4.30
C ASP A 107 6.87 25.31 3.19
N ILE A 108 5.72 25.89 2.87
CA ILE A 108 5.58 26.94 1.85
C ILE A 108 5.30 28.27 2.57
N PRO A 109 6.26 29.21 2.59
CA PRO A 109 6.03 30.51 3.20
C PRO A 109 5.11 31.37 2.34
N GLU A 110 4.44 32.34 2.97
CA GLU A 110 3.61 33.34 2.31
C GLU A 110 4.34 34.01 1.13
N GLY A 111 3.64 34.19 0.00
CA GLY A 111 4.18 34.82 -1.21
C GLY A 111 4.97 33.89 -2.13
N THR A 112 5.11 32.60 -1.80
CA THR A 112 5.82 31.62 -2.63
C THR A 112 4.96 31.08 -3.77
N HIS A 113 5.56 30.89 -4.95
CA HIS A 113 4.91 30.22 -6.08
C HIS A 113 4.81 28.71 -5.83
N ILE A 114 3.63 28.13 -6.01
CA ILE A 114 3.41 26.72 -5.74
C ILE A 114 3.68 25.91 -7.01
N VAL A 115 4.63 24.99 -6.90
CA VAL A 115 5.01 24.05 -7.97
C VAL A 115 4.59 22.64 -7.61
N LYS A 116 4.35 21.80 -8.63
CA LYS A 116 3.83 20.43 -8.46
C LYS A 116 4.69 19.57 -7.55
N GLY A 117 6.02 19.75 -7.59
CA GLY A 117 6.96 19.03 -6.73
C GLY A 117 6.86 19.37 -5.24
N MET A 118 6.09 20.39 -4.86
CA MET A 118 5.77 20.69 -3.45
C MET A 118 4.53 19.93 -2.96
N LEU A 119 3.78 19.29 -3.86
CA LEU A 119 2.56 18.56 -3.55
C LEU A 119 2.80 17.06 -3.65
N ALA A 120 2.16 16.31 -2.76
CA ALA A 120 2.16 14.86 -2.83
C ALA A 120 1.35 14.40 -4.06
N GLU A 121 1.94 13.55 -4.91
CA GLU A 121 1.26 12.97 -6.08
C GLU A 121 0.05 12.10 -5.67
N ASN A 122 0.21 11.39 -4.56
CA ASN A 122 -0.84 10.62 -3.91
C ASN A 122 -1.06 11.19 -2.50
N LEU A 123 -2.32 11.28 -2.09
CA LEU A 123 -2.68 11.45 -0.68
C LEU A 123 -2.29 10.16 0.05
N VAL A 124 -0.99 9.96 0.29
CA VAL A 124 -0.55 8.92 1.22
C VAL A 124 -1.02 9.40 2.58
N SER A 125 -2.05 8.75 3.11
CA SER A 125 -2.46 8.97 4.50
C SER A 125 -1.22 8.83 5.38
N SER A 126 -0.96 9.81 6.26
CA SER A 126 0.20 9.83 7.17
C SER A 126 0.36 8.54 8.01
N ILE A 127 -0.68 7.71 8.03
CA ILE A 127 -0.84 6.48 8.80
C ILE A 127 -0.27 5.25 8.06
N LEU A 128 -0.15 5.30 6.72
CA LEU A 128 0.32 4.13 5.96
C LEU A 128 1.81 3.88 6.19
N ARG A 129 2.15 2.60 6.32
CA ARG A 129 3.52 2.08 6.42
C ARG A 129 3.73 1.00 5.36
N GLU A 130 4.90 1.00 4.77
CA GLU A 130 5.34 -0.09 3.91
C GLU A 130 5.99 -1.16 4.77
N ILE A 131 5.46 -2.38 4.68
CA ILE A 131 5.93 -3.52 5.47
C ILE A 131 6.19 -4.70 4.56
N GLU A 132 7.26 -5.41 4.90
CA GLU A 132 7.66 -6.67 4.32
C GLU A 132 6.98 -7.82 5.07
N TYR A 133 6.32 -8.71 4.32
CA TYR A 133 5.79 -9.97 4.83
C TYR A 133 6.45 -11.14 4.13
N ASP A 134 6.86 -12.14 4.91
CA ASP A 134 7.62 -13.32 4.48
C ASP A 134 6.91 -14.65 4.78
N VAL A 135 5.70 -14.58 5.37
CA VAL A 135 4.88 -15.72 5.80
C VAL A 135 3.73 -16.05 4.85
N ILE A 136 3.48 -15.21 3.85
CA ILE A 136 2.27 -15.30 3.04
C ILE A 136 2.52 -16.20 1.82
N HIS A 137 1.63 -17.17 1.60
CA HIS A 137 1.61 -17.99 0.40
C HIS A 137 1.05 -17.20 -0.79
N ILE A 138 1.95 -16.86 -1.70
CA ILE A 138 1.63 -16.09 -2.91
C ILE A 138 1.48 -17.05 -4.09
N SER A 139 0.37 -16.91 -4.81
CA SER A 139 0.08 -17.70 -6.01
C SER A 139 0.85 -17.18 -7.22
N SER A 140 1.19 -18.05 -8.16
CA SER A 140 2.02 -17.72 -9.35
C SER A 140 1.35 -16.78 -10.35
N ASN A 141 0.06 -16.54 -10.23
CA ASN A 141 -0.73 -15.64 -11.09
C ASN A 141 -0.68 -14.17 -10.65
N ILE A 142 0.02 -13.86 -9.56
CA ILE A 142 0.12 -12.52 -8.98
C ILE A 142 1.32 -11.79 -9.57
N VAL A 143 1.09 -10.54 -9.99
CA VAL A 143 2.08 -9.63 -10.58
C VAL A 143 2.23 -8.41 -9.67
N ALA A 144 3.39 -7.74 -9.74
CA ALA A 144 3.60 -6.48 -9.03
C ALA A 144 2.51 -5.44 -9.41
N ASN A 145 2.06 -4.68 -8.40
CA ASN A 145 0.96 -3.73 -8.42
C ASN A 145 -0.45 -4.31 -8.51
N ASP A 146 -0.62 -5.64 -8.44
CA ASP A 146 -1.95 -6.22 -8.29
C ASP A 146 -2.57 -5.84 -6.93
N TYR A 147 -3.91 -5.79 -6.92
CA TYR A 147 -4.69 -5.65 -5.69
C TYR A 147 -5.12 -7.02 -5.20
N VAL A 148 -4.99 -7.24 -3.90
CA VAL A 148 -5.19 -8.54 -3.29
C VAL A 148 -5.84 -8.46 -1.91
N ASP A 149 -6.55 -9.51 -1.54
CA ASP A 149 -6.95 -9.79 -0.16
C ASP A 149 -5.97 -10.78 0.47
N VAL A 150 -5.62 -10.56 1.74
CA VAL A 150 -4.90 -11.54 2.56
C VAL A 150 -5.91 -12.30 3.41
N ARG A 151 -5.86 -13.63 3.32
CA ARG A 151 -6.79 -14.53 3.99
C ARG A 151 -6.03 -15.51 4.87
N ILE A 152 -6.63 -15.87 6.00
CA ILE A 152 -6.16 -16.97 6.84
C ILE A 152 -7.07 -18.17 6.61
N PHE A 153 -6.46 -19.30 6.32
CA PHE A 153 -7.13 -20.59 6.15
C PHE A 153 -6.75 -21.49 7.31
N PHE A 154 -7.73 -21.96 8.06
CA PHE A 154 -7.54 -22.87 9.18
C PHE A 154 -7.73 -24.33 8.74
N PRO A 155 -7.10 -25.30 9.44
CA PRO A 155 -7.20 -26.73 9.10
C PRO A 155 -8.63 -27.29 9.20
N ASN A 156 -9.51 -26.65 9.96
CA ASN A 156 -10.94 -26.97 10.06
C ASN A 156 -11.75 -26.55 8.81
N GLY A 157 -11.14 -25.90 7.83
CA GLY A 157 -11.77 -25.43 6.60
C GLY A 157 -12.32 -24.00 6.68
N GLU A 158 -12.17 -23.32 7.82
CA GLU A 158 -12.56 -21.92 7.95
C GLU A 158 -11.62 -21.00 7.16
N ASN A 159 -12.20 -19.96 6.57
CA ASN A 159 -11.49 -19.00 5.74
C ASN A 159 -11.93 -17.58 6.08
N TYR A 160 -11.01 -16.79 6.63
CA TYR A 160 -11.28 -15.42 7.07
C TYR A 160 -10.43 -14.42 6.31
N ILE A 161 -10.98 -13.23 6.09
CA ILE A 161 -10.29 -12.13 5.40
C ILE A 161 -9.64 -11.24 6.47
N VAL A 162 -8.31 -11.17 6.45
CA VAL A 162 -7.49 -10.40 7.39
C VAL A 162 -7.26 -8.98 6.87
N LEU A 163 -6.77 -8.87 5.64
CA LEU A 163 -6.53 -7.60 4.96
C LEU A 163 -7.34 -7.56 3.67
N SER A 164 -7.99 -6.42 3.42
CA SER A 164 -8.84 -6.22 2.25
C SER A 164 -8.24 -5.22 1.26
N LYS A 165 -8.30 -5.56 -0.03
CA LYS A 165 -7.96 -4.69 -1.18
C LYS A 165 -6.61 -3.97 -1.02
N LYS A 166 -5.56 -4.73 -0.73
CA LYS A 166 -4.19 -4.21 -0.58
C LYS A 166 -3.43 -4.24 -1.88
N SER A 167 -2.67 -3.18 -2.16
CA SER A 167 -1.80 -3.09 -3.32
C SER A 167 -0.44 -3.72 -3.01
N LEU A 168 -0.02 -4.65 -3.86
CA LEU A 168 1.26 -5.34 -3.72
C LEU A 168 2.34 -4.55 -4.47
N LYS A 169 3.26 -3.89 -3.76
CA LYS A 169 4.25 -2.97 -4.37
C LYS A 169 5.42 -3.69 -5.01
N GLY A 170 5.83 -4.80 -4.40
CA GLY A 170 6.90 -5.64 -4.88
C GLY A 170 6.72 -7.07 -4.38
N TYR A 171 7.06 -8.02 -5.25
CA TYR A 171 7.07 -9.45 -4.96
C TYR A 171 8.28 -10.07 -5.63
N GLN A 172 8.89 -11.04 -4.98
CA GLN A 172 9.93 -11.86 -5.58
C GLN A 172 9.38 -13.26 -5.92
N PRO A 173 9.26 -13.61 -7.22
CA PRO A 173 8.81 -14.92 -7.68
C PRO A 173 9.60 -16.08 -7.06
N GLY A 174 8.89 -17.07 -6.53
CA GLY A 174 9.49 -18.26 -5.92
C GLY A 174 9.96 -18.08 -4.47
N THR A 175 9.80 -16.88 -3.90
CA THR A 175 9.98 -16.64 -2.45
C THR A 175 8.69 -16.10 -1.85
N PRO A 176 8.43 -16.28 -0.55
CA PRO A 176 7.22 -15.78 0.12
C PRO A 176 7.28 -14.29 0.48
N LEU A 177 8.24 -13.55 -0.06
CA LEU A 177 8.54 -12.16 0.29
C LEU A 177 7.68 -11.19 -0.54
N CYS A 178 6.91 -10.35 0.15
CA CYS A 178 6.11 -9.29 -0.48
C CYS A 178 6.10 -7.99 0.31
N TYR A 179 5.90 -6.89 -0.41
CA TYR A 179 5.78 -5.54 0.15
C TYR A 179 4.36 -5.03 -0.03
N MET A 180 3.76 -4.59 1.08
CA MET A 180 2.39 -4.08 1.11
C MET A 180 2.33 -2.77 1.91
N TRP A 181 1.40 -1.89 1.54
CA TRP A 181 1.08 -0.71 2.35
C TRP A 181 -0.09 -1.02 3.27
N VAL A 182 0.14 -0.86 4.57
CA VAL A 182 -0.81 -1.18 5.64
C VAL A 182 -0.89 -0.02 6.64
N ASP A 183 -2.02 0.10 7.32
CA ASP A 183 -2.16 1.01 8.47
C ASP A 183 -1.82 0.31 9.80
N GLU A 184 -1.78 1.05 10.90
CA GLU A 184 -1.43 0.51 12.23
C GLU A 184 -2.43 -0.55 12.73
N GLU A 185 -3.73 -0.39 12.45
CA GLU A 185 -4.75 -1.35 12.87
C GLU A 185 -4.58 -2.68 12.10
N GLU A 186 -4.25 -2.59 10.83
CA GLU A 186 -3.97 -3.70 9.94
C GLU A 186 -2.67 -4.41 10.29
N ILE A 187 -1.65 -3.68 10.74
CA ILE A 187 -0.43 -4.25 11.30
C ILE A 187 -0.79 -5.13 12.49
N LEU A 188 -1.52 -4.59 13.47
CA LEU A 188 -1.93 -5.34 14.66
C LEU A 188 -2.77 -6.57 14.29
N ARG A 189 -3.72 -6.42 13.37
CA ARG A 189 -4.57 -7.52 12.90
C ARG A 189 -3.76 -8.59 12.19
N MET A 190 -2.79 -8.20 11.35
CA MET A 190 -1.90 -9.11 10.67
C MET A 190 -0.97 -9.82 11.65
N SER A 191 -0.41 -9.12 12.64
CA SER A 191 0.38 -9.73 13.72
C SER A 191 -0.40 -10.81 14.47
N ALA A 192 -1.66 -10.53 14.81
CA ALA A 192 -2.54 -11.53 15.43
C ALA A 192 -2.76 -12.74 14.50
N ALA A 193 -3.02 -12.51 13.20
CA ALA A 193 -3.22 -13.59 12.24
C ALA A 193 -1.97 -14.47 12.05
N ILE A 194 -0.77 -13.89 12.14
CA ILE A 194 0.51 -14.63 12.07
C ILE A 194 0.66 -15.55 13.29
N VAL A 195 0.33 -15.04 14.49
CA VAL A 195 0.41 -15.83 15.72
C VAL A 195 -0.66 -16.94 15.71
N ASP A 196 -1.90 -16.65 15.30
CA ASP A 196 -2.95 -17.66 15.14
C ASP A 196 -2.52 -18.76 14.15
N ALA A 197 -1.97 -18.37 13.00
CA ALA A 197 -1.51 -19.34 12.00
C ALA A 197 -0.35 -20.21 12.52
N ALA A 198 0.48 -19.70 13.44
CA ALA A 198 1.56 -20.45 14.08
C ALA A 198 1.06 -21.42 15.16
N LEU A 199 0.00 -21.03 15.89
CA LEU A 199 -0.59 -21.82 16.96
C LEU A 199 -1.31 -23.05 16.40
N TYR A 200 -2.07 -22.88 15.32
CA TYR A 200 -2.82 -23.96 14.70
C TYR A 200 -2.04 -24.55 13.53
N GLN A 201 -1.36 -25.68 13.78
CA GLN A 201 -0.61 -26.41 12.77
C GLN A 201 -1.46 -26.70 11.51
N GLY A 202 -0.89 -26.42 10.34
CA GLY A 202 -1.56 -26.56 9.05
C GLY A 202 -2.38 -25.34 8.59
N SER A 203 -2.44 -24.28 9.40
CA SER A 203 -3.02 -23.00 8.99
C SER A 203 -2.12 -22.27 8.00
N LYS A 204 -2.74 -21.57 7.04
CA LYS A 204 -2.00 -20.92 5.93
C LYS A 204 -2.52 -19.53 5.67
N LEU A 205 -1.60 -18.59 5.51
CA LEU A 205 -1.91 -17.24 5.02
C LEU A 205 -1.81 -17.22 3.50
N LEU A 206 -2.89 -16.88 2.81
CA LEU A 206 -3.01 -16.94 1.35
C LEU A 206 -3.43 -15.60 0.78
N VAL A 207 -2.98 -15.33 -0.45
CA VAL A 207 -3.36 -14.13 -1.20
C VAL A 207 -4.40 -14.46 -2.26
N THR A 208 -5.49 -13.68 -2.31
CA THR A 208 -6.51 -13.75 -3.36
C THR A 208 -6.50 -12.47 -4.19
N LYS A 209 -6.30 -12.60 -5.50
CA LYS A 209 -6.22 -11.46 -6.44
C LYS A 209 -7.58 -10.95 -6.88
N TYR A 210 -7.72 -9.63 -6.96
CA TYR A 210 -8.85 -8.97 -7.65
C TYR A 210 -8.65 -9.04 -9.17
N ILE A 211 -9.73 -9.37 -9.89
CA ILE A 211 -9.70 -9.42 -11.36
C ILE A 211 -9.70 -7.99 -11.89
N GLU A 212 -10.61 -7.15 -11.38
CA GLU A 212 -10.76 -5.76 -11.78
C GLU A 212 -10.93 -4.85 -10.55
N PRO A 213 -9.83 -4.33 -9.99
CA PRO A 213 -9.86 -3.58 -8.72
C PRO A 213 -10.62 -2.26 -8.80
N ASN A 214 -10.83 -1.71 -10.01
CA ASN A 214 -11.52 -0.44 -10.19
C ASN A 214 -13.05 -0.56 -10.05
N ILE A 215 -13.62 -1.72 -10.33
CA ILE A 215 -15.07 -1.96 -10.28
C ILE A 215 -15.48 -2.87 -9.11
N GLN A 216 -14.53 -3.64 -8.58
CA GLN A 216 -14.78 -4.52 -7.44
C GLN A 216 -14.64 -3.75 -6.13
N ASP A 217 -15.71 -3.78 -5.33
CA ASP A 217 -15.70 -3.27 -3.96
C ASP A 217 -14.73 -4.06 -3.09
N ALA A 218 -14.22 -3.41 -2.05
CA ALA A 218 -13.34 -4.07 -1.08
C ALA A 218 -14.13 -5.14 -0.31
N SER A 219 -13.52 -6.32 -0.14
CA SER A 219 -14.08 -7.38 0.70
C SER A 219 -14.26 -6.91 2.15
N ILE A 220 -15.31 -7.41 2.81
CA ILE A 220 -15.54 -7.17 4.24
C ILE A 220 -14.51 -7.99 5.03
N ILE A 221 -13.82 -7.34 5.97
CA ILE A 221 -12.87 -8.01 6.88
C ILE A 221 -13.69 -8.87 7.84
N THR A 222 -13.42 -10.17 7.86
CA THR A 222 -14.14 -11.15 8.70
C THR A 222 -13.28 -11.74 9.80
N TYR A 223 -11.97 -11.54 9.74
CA TYR A 223 -11.06 -12.00 10.78
C TYR A 223 -11.13 -11.09 12.01
N VAL A 224 -11.39 -11.71 13.17
CA VAL A 224 -11.35 -11.07 14.47
C VAL A 224 -10.27 -11.76 15.31
N PRO A 225 -9.26 -11.03 15.80
CA PRO A 225 -8.22 -11.60 16.65
C PRO A 225 -8.81 -12.30 17.88
N ASN A 226 -8.29 -13.49 18.20
CA ASN A 226 -8.66 -14.18 19.43
C ASN A 226 -8.08 -13.46 20.66
N ILE A 227 -8.86 -13.38 21.74
CA ILE A 227 -8.46 -12.75 23.01
C ILE A 227 -7.19 -13.40 23.56
N SER A 228 -7.08 -14.74 23.49
CA SER A 228 -5.89 -15.46 23.96
C SER A 228 -4.62 -15.04 23.22
N VAL A 229 -4.73 -14.74 21.91
CA VAL A 229 -3.61 -14.28 21.10
C VAL A 229 -3.26 -12.83 21.39
N LEU A 230 -4.26 -11.97 21.59
CA LEU A 230 -4.01 -10.59 22.02
C LEU A 230 -3.27 -10.55 23.36
N SER A 231 -3.71 -11.35 24.34
CA SER A 231 -3.00 -11.48 25.61
C SER A 231 -1.58 -12.01 25.40
N LEU A 232 -1.36 -12.99 24.52
CA LEU A 232 -0.02 -13.51 24.26
C LEU A 232 0.92 -12.45 23.67
N ILE A 233 0.42 -11.61 22.75
CA ILE A 233 1.19 -10.50 22.15
C ILE A 233 1.51 -9.43 23.19
N GLU A 234 0.61 -9.14 24.12
CA GLU A 234 0.85 -8.18 25.22
C GLU A 234 1.93 -8.67 26.20
N HIS A 235 1.98 -9.99 26.46
CA HIS A 235 2.90 -10.57 27.45
C HIS A 235 4.29 -10.88 26.88
N ASP A 236 4.41 -11.33 25.62
CA ASP A 236 5.70 -11.58 24.97
C ASP A 236 5.87 -10.69 23.72
N PRO A 237 6.67 -9.60 23.80
CA PRO A 237 6.86 -8.68 22.68
C PRO A 237 7.58 -9.33 21.48
N ASN A 238 8.24 -10.48 21.65
CA ASN A 238 8.97 -11.17 20.59
C ASN A 238 8.17 -12.32 19.97
N ILE A 239 6.94 -12.59 20.43
CA ILE A 239 6.15 -13.73 19.95
C ILE A 239 5.87 -13.66 18.45
N VAL A 240 5.54 -12.45 17.96
CA VAL A 240 5.22 -12.23 16.55
C VAL A 240 6.42 -12.59 15.66
N GLU A 241 7.63 -12.17 16.05
CA GLU A 241 8.84 -12.48 15.30
C GLU A 241 9.13 -13.99 15.29
N ARG A 242 9.00 -14.67 16.45
CA ARG A 242 9.19 -16.12 16.54
C ARG A 242 8.19 -16.89 15.67
N CYS A 243 6.92 -16.53 15.75
CA CYS A 243 5.86 -17.10 14.92
C CYS A 243 6.14 -16.85 13.43
N SER A 244 6.56 -15.62 13.07
CA SER A 244 6.93 -15.28 11.69
C SER A 244 8.07 -16.16 11.17
N GLN A 245 9.13 -16.36 11.97
CA GLN A 245 10.26 -17.22 11.60
C GLN A 245 9.84 -18.68 11.42
N LEU A 246 8.95 -19.19 12.28
CA LEU A 246 8.40 -20.54 12.17
C LEU A 246 7.59 -20.72 10.88
N LEU A 247 6.64 -19.82 10.61
CA LEU A 247 5.84 -19.86 9.39
C LEU A 247 6.73 -19.72 8.15
N ASN A 248 7.68 -18.80 8.15
CA ASN A 248 8.60 -18.63 7.01
C ASN A 248 9.35 -19.94 6.72
N LYS A 249 9.84 -20.62 7.76
CA LYS A 249 10.48 -21.94 7.62
C LYS A 249 9.53 -22.96 6.98
N GLU A 250 8.27 -23.02 7.43
CA GLU A 250 7.25 -23.91 6.85
C GLU A 250 6.98 -23.60 5.38
N VAL A 251 6.77 -22.32 5.05
CA VAL A 251 6.52 -21.88 3.67
C VAL A 251 7.71 -22.19 2.77
N ARG A 252 8.94 -21.97 3.23
CA ARG A 252 10.17 -22.32 2.49
C ARG A 252 10.30 -23.82 2.28
N MET A 253 10.08 -24.64 3.31
CA MET A 253 10.09 -26.10 3.18
C MET A 253 9.08 -26.59 2.15
N ALA A 254 7.87 -26.04 2.17
CA ALA A 254 6.84 -26.37 1.18
C ALA A 254 7.25 -25.96 -0.25
N LEU A 255 7.93 -24.82 -0.43
CA LEU A 255 8.46 -24.39 -1.72
C LEU A 255 9.62 -25.29 -2.20
N GLU A 256 10.54 -25.65 -1.32
CA GLU A 256 11.66 -26.55 -1.63
C GLU A 256 11.17 -27.95 -2.02
N ASN A 257 10.17 -28.49 -1.31
CA ASN A 257 9.54 -29.76 -1.66
C ASN A 257 8.93 -29.71 -3.07
N ARG A 258 8.19 -28.64 -3.41
CA ARG A 258 7.63 -28.44 -4.75
C ARG A 258 8.71 -28.30 -5.83
N LEU A 259 9.83 -27.64 -5.50
CA LEU A 259 10.95 -27.47 -6.43
C LEU A 259 11.64 -28.82 -6.70
N ALA A 260 11.88 -29.62 -5.66
CA ALA A 260 12.49 -30.93 -5.76
C ALA A 260 11.62 -31.88 -6.61
N GLU A 261 10.30 -31.86 -6.42
CA GLU A 261 9.33 -32.60 -7.25
C GLU A 261 9.39 -32.15 -8.72
N SER A 262 9.43 -30.83 -8.97
CA SER A 262 9.52 -30.29 -10.33
C SER A 262 10.84 -30.64 -11.03
N MET A 263 11.92 -30.87 -10.29
CA MET A 263 13.24 -31.20 -10.83
C MET A 263 13.47 -32.71 -11.05
N GLY A 264 12.51 -33.56 -10.68
CA GLY A 264 12.60 -35.01 -10.86
C GLY A 264 13.69 -35.69 -10.02
N MET A 265 14.12 -35.07 -8.91
CA MET A 265 15.04 -35.67 -7.95
C MET A 265 14.29 -36.67 -7.05
N ASP A 266 14.93 -37.77 -6.65
CA ASP A 266 14.33 -38.78 -5.77
C ASP A 266 14.14 -38.24 -4.35
N VAL A 267 12.93 -37.73 -4.08
CA VAL A 267 12.55 -36.98 -2.88
C VAL A 267 12.45 -37.83 -1.61
N SER A 268 12.70 -39.15 -1.70
CA SER A 268 12.68 -40.05 -0.54
C SER A 268 13.75 -39.72 0.53
N SER A 269 14.79 -38.96 0.16
CA SER A 269 15.88 -38.55 1.05
C SER A 269 15.92 -37.05 1.41
N ILE A 270 15.11 -36.21 0.74
CA ILE A 270 15.09 -34.74 0.88
C ILE A 270 13.63 -34.25 1.00
N ARG A 271 12.76 -34.99 1.67
CA ARG A 271 11.45 -34.44 2.06
C ARG A 271 11.65 -33.77 3.40
N TRP A 272 11.64 -32.43 3.39
CA TRP A 272 11.57 -31.67 4.63
C TRP A 272 10.24 -32.02 5.30
N ASN A 273 10.32 -32.71 6.43
CA ASN A 273 9.15 -33.08 7.19
C ASN A 273 8.55 -31.83 7.82
N LEU A 274 7.30 -31.52 7.47
CA LEU A 274 6.56 -30.38 8.02
C LEU A 274 6.10 -30.66 9.47
N ASP A 275 5.98 -31.95 9.84
CA ASP A 275 5.49 -32.40 11.15
C ASP A 275 6.56 -32.31 12.25
N ASP A 276 7.84 -32.20 11.88
CA ASP A 276 8.98 -32.23 12.80
C ASP A 276 9.45 -30.82 13.24
N ILE A 277 8.60 -29.80 13.01
CA ILE A 277 8.79 -28.44 13.53
C ILE A 277 8.34 -28.44 15.00
N ASP A 278 9.15 -29.08 15.83
CA ASP A 278 8.92 -29.15 17.27
C ASP A 278 9.09 -27.74 17.88
N ILE A 279 8.02 -27.24 18.52
CA ILE A 279 7.90 -25.88 19.06
C ILE A 279 8.69 -25.79 20.37
N ARG A 280 10.03 -25.88 20.29
CA ARG A 280 10.89 -25.92 21.48
C ARG A 280 10.89 -24.65 22.35
N TYR A 281 10.19 -23.59 21.93
CA TYR A 281 10.20 -22.28 22.60
C TYR A 281 8.85 -21.54 22.63
N MET A 282 7.71 -22.21 22.38
CA MET A 282 6.45 -21.69 22.95
C MET A 282 6.39 -22.19 24.40
N PRO A 283 6.11 -21.33 25.39
CA PRO A 283 5.61 -21.85 26.64
C PRO A 283 4.33 -22.61 26.29
N ILE A 284 4.32 -23.91 26.55
CA ILE A 284 3.07 -24.66 26.60
C ILE A 284 2.28 -23.98 27.72
N TYR A 285 1.31 -23.12 27.37
CA TYR A 285 0.30 -22.73 28.34
C TYR A 285 -0.60 -23.94 28.53
N ASN A 286 -0.13 -24.82 29.39
CA ASN A 286 -0.80 -26.02 29.87
C ASN A 286 -1.99 -25.59 30.73
N ILE A 287 -3.09 -25.19 30.10
CA ILE A 287 -4.38 -25.05 30.78
C ILE A 287 -4.85 -26.43 31.33
N ALA A 288 -4.24 -27.53 30.86
CA ALA A 288 -4.55 -28.89 31.30
C ALA A 288 -3.88 -29.32 32.61
N TYR A 289 -2.73 -28.76 33.02
CA TYR A 289 -2.00 -29.31 34.19
C TYR A 289 -2.51 -28.79 35.54
N GLU A 290 -3.03 -27.56 35.61
CA GLU A 290 -3.69 -27.10 36.85
C GLU A 290 -4.98 -27.89 37.14
N GLN A 291 -5.67 -28.37 36.11
CA GLN A 291 -6.86 -29.22 36.27
C GLN A 291 -6.50 -30.67 36.61
N ILE A 292 -5.37 -31.19 36.10
CA ILE A 292 -4.89 -32.53 36.44
C ILE A 292 -4.46 -32.58 37.91
N ASP A 293 -3.70 -31.59 38.39
CA ASP A 293 -3.28 -31.50 39.79
C ASP A 293 -4.51 -31.41 40.74
N GLU A 294 -5.55 -30.63 40.39
CA GLU A 294 -6.80 -30.56 41.16
C GLU A 294 -7.62 -31.87 41.14
N ILE A 295 -7.54 -32.65 40.06
CA ILE A 295 -8.23 -33.94 39.93
C ILE A 295 -7.46 -35.04 40.69
N GLU A 296 -6.14 -34.98 40.68
CA GLU A 296 -5.24 -35.89 41.40
C GLU A 296 -5.37 -35.69 42.92
N GLU A 297 -5.37 -34.43 43.40
CA GLU A 297 -5.59 -34.10 44.82
C GLU A 297 -7.00 -34.53 45.31
N LYS A 298 -8.03 -34.38 44.46
CA LYS A 298 -9.38 -34.89 44.75
C LYS A 298 -9.45 -36.41 44.74
N ALA A 299 -8.69 -37.08 43.87
CA ALA A 299 -8.65 -38.54 43.82
C ALA A 299 -7.99 -39.11 45.06
N GLU A 300 -6.82 -38.58 45.46
CA GLU A 300 -6.11 -38.97 46.69
C GLU A 300 -6.98 -38.81 47.95
N GLY A 301 -7.71 -37.69 48.07
CA GLY A 301 -8.64 -37.46 49.18
C GLY A 301 -9.79 -38.48 49.25
N ILE A 302 -10.26 -39.00 48.12
CA ILE A 302 -11.30 -40.06 48.07
C ILE A 302 -10.73 -41.43 48.47
N PHE A 303 -9.44 -41.68 48.24
CA PHE A 303 -8.77 -42.93 48.63
C PHE A 303 -8.45 -42.99 50.13
N GLU A 304 -8.06 -41.87 50.75
CA GLU A 304 -7.87 -41.79 52.22
C GLU A 304 -9.19 -42.03 52.99
N GLU A 305 -10.32 -41.52 52.48
CA GLU A 305 -11.62 -41.68 53.13
C GLU A 305 -12.17 -43.11 53.07
N LYS A 306 -11.75 -43.91 52.07
CA LYS A 306 -12.23 -45.29 51.84
C LYS A 306 -11.25 -46.38 52.28
N GLY A 307 -10.05 -46.04 52.75
CA GLY A 307 -9.10 -46.98 53.34
C GLY A 307 -8.56 -48.05 52.39
N LEU A 308 -8.39 -47.73 51.09
CA LEU A 308 -7.74 -48.61 50.11
C LEU A 308 -6.28 -48.18 49.87
N GLU A 309 -5.36 -49.15 49.82
CA GLU A 309 -3.96 -48.91 49.42
C GLU A 309 -3.83 -48.70 47.90
N ILE A 310 -3.10 -47.64 47.54
CA ILE A 310 -2.94 -47.14 46.16
C ILE A 310 -1.87 -47.97 45.42
N ILE A 311 -2.14 -48.33 44.16
CA ILE A 311 -1.15 -48.81 43.19
C ILE A 311 -1.26 -47.86 41.99
N ASP A 312 -0.17 -47.19 41.62
CA ASP A 312 -0.09 -46.14 40.57
C ASP A 312 -0.91 -46.48 39.32
N ASP A 313 -0.75 -47.70 38.79
CA ASP A 313 -1.39 -48.12 37.54
C ASP A 313 -2.94 -48.06 37.56
N LYS A 314 -3.57 -48.13 38.74
CA LYS A 314 -5.04 -48.05 38.86
C LYS A 314 -5.56 -46.62 38.92
N VAL A 315 -4.73 -45.66 39.31
CA VAL A 315 -5.11 -44.24 39.37
C VAL A 315 -5.22 -43.71 37.94
N ASP A 316 -4.26 -44.06 37.08
CA ASP A 316 -4.24 -43.67 35.66
C ASP A 316 -5.44 -44.21 34.88
N GLU A 317 -5.83 -45.48 35.08
CA GLU A 317 -7.02 -46.06 34.42
C GLU A 317 -8.32 -45.34 34.81
N ILE A 318 -8.46 -44.94 36.08
CA ILE A 318 -9.66 -44.27 36.59
C ILE A 318 -9.73 -42.81 36.13
N ILE A 319 -8.58 -42.13 36.00
CA ILE A 319 -8.49 -40.77 35.45
C ILE A 319 -8.92 -40.77 33.98
N VAL A 320 -8.46 -41.75 33.20
CA VAL A 320 -8.84 -41.88 31.78
C VAL A 320 -10.34 -42.13 31.63
N GLU A 321 -10.95 -43.02 32.42
CA GLU A 321 -12.40 -43.28 32.37
C GLU A 321 -13.24 -42.02 32.69
N LYS A 322 -12.86 -41.26 33.73
CA LYS A 322 -13.58 -40.03 34.11
C LYS A 322 -13.46 -38.92 33.08
N ILE A 323 -12.27 -38.75 32.50
CA ILE A 323 -12.06 -37.77 31.41
C ILE A 323 -12.93 -38.15 30.20
N GLN A 324 -13.08 -39.45 29.91
CA GLN A 324 -13.89 -39.94 28.80
C GLN A 324 -15.39 -39.72 29.05
N GLU A 325 -15.90 -39.95 30.27
CA GLU A 325 -17.29 -39.63 30.64
C GLU A 325 -17.59 -38.12 30.53
N GLU A 326 -16.67 -37.26 30.99
CA GLU A 326 -16.87 -35.80 30.98
C GLU A 326 -16.80 -35.19 29.57
N ILE A 327 -16.03 -35.82 28.67
CA ILE A 327 -16.03 -35.50 27.23
C ILE A 327 -17.34 -35.95 26.57
N GLU A 328 -17.84 -37.15 26.88
CA GLU A 328 -19.10 -37.66 26.32
C GLU A 328 -20.33 -36.84 26.74
N ASP A 329 -20.37 -36.36 27.99
CA ASP A 329 -21.47 -35.53 28.49
C ASP A 329 -21.46 -34.12 27.86
N LYS A 330 -20.28 -33.52 27.63
CA LYS A 330 -20.14 -32.25 26.88
C LYS A 330 -20.53 -32.38 25.41
N ILE A 331 -20.33 -33.55 24.80
CA ILE A 331 -20.78 -33.82 23.44
C ILE A 331 -22.30 -33.96 23.39
N LYS A 332 -22.93 -34.61 24.37
CA LYS A 332 -24.40 -34.74 24.45
C LYS A 332 -25.10 -33.39 24.68
N GLU A 333 -24.58 -32.53 25.55
CA GLU A 333 -25.14 -31.18 25.76
C GLU A 333 -25.15 -30.31 24.50
N ASN A 334 -24.15 -30.47 23.61
CA ASN A 334 -24.08 -29.72 22.35
C ASN A 334 -24.96 -30.28 21.23
N THR A 335 -25.48 -31.51 21.36
CA THR A 335 -26.20 -32.19 20.27
C THR A 335 -27.73 -32.14 20.43
N GLU A 336 -28.27 -31.81 21.61
CA GLU A 336 -29.73 -31.69 21.83
C GLU A 336 -30.34 -30.34 21.40
N GLY A 337 -29.54 -29.42 20.84
CA GLY A 337 -29.97 -28.04 20.54
C GLY A 337 -30.35 -27.70 19.10
N ASN A 338 -30.17 -28.57 18.09
CA ASN A 338 -30.41 -28.18 16.69
C ASN A 338 -30.73 -29.33 15.73
N GLU A 339 -31.93 -29.92 15.85
CA GLU A 339 -32.54 -30.64 14.73
C GLU A 339 -33.52 -29.72 13.98
N ALA A 340 -33.00 -28.97 13.01
CA ALA A 340 -33.82 -28.37 11.95
C ALA A 340 -33.40 -28.98 10.60
N SER A 341 -34.24 -29.86 10.08
CA SER A 341 -34.08 -30.45 8.75
C SER A 341 -34.22 -29.38 7.66
N THR A 342 -33.11 -28.98 7.03
CA THR A 342 -33.14 -28.09 5.86
C THR A 342 -33.20 -28.91 4.58
N TYR A 343 -34.34 -28.82 3.89
CA TYR A 343 -34.63 -29.43 2.59
C TYR A 343 -34.03 -28.57 1.46
N PHE A 344 -33.19 -29.16 0.60
CA PHE A 344 -32.62 -28.52 -0.59
C PHE A 344 -33.30 -29.11 -1.86
N PRO A 345 -34.04 -28.32 -2.66
CA PRO A 345 -34.77 -28.83 -3.82
C PRO A 345 -33.91 -29.09 -5.08
N GLU A 346 -32.59 -28.87 -5.04
CA GLU A 346 -31.73 -28.96 -6.23
C GLU A 346 -30.86 -30.24 -6.33
N LEU A 347 -30.93 -31.13 -5.35
CA LEU A 347 -30.27 -32.44 -5.39
C LEU A 347 -31.36 -33.52 -5.37
N GLY A 348 -31.62 -34.10 -6.54
CA GLY A 348 -32.66 -35.13 -6.73
C GLY A 348 -32.54 -36.31 -5.77
N ASN A 349 -33.69 -36.94 -5.50
CA ASN A 349 -33.87 -38.03 -4.54
C ASN A 349 -32.78 -39.11 -4.61
N LYS A 350 -32.12 -39.37 -3.48
CA LYS A 350 -31.46 -40.66 -3.25
C LYS A 350 -32.54 -41.66 -2.85
N ASP A 351 -32.93 -42.50 -3.80
CA ASP A 351 -33.73 -43.69 -3.50
C ASP A 351 -32.93 -44.63 -2.60
N ARG A 352 -33.57 -45.00 -1.48
CA ARG A 352 -33.20 -46.12 -0.62
C ARG A 352 -33.74 -47.41 -1.24
N SER A 353 -32.84 -48.27 -1.69
CA SER A 353 -33.02 -49.72 -1.93
C SER A 353 -31.74 -50.20 -2.63
N ASP A 354 -31.06 -51.30 -2.36
CA ASP A 354 -31.21 -52.40 -1.42
C ASP A 354 -29.81 -53.04 -1.33
N THR A 355 -29.55 -53.73 -0.23
CA THR A 355 -28.57 -54.81 -0.15
C THR A 355 -28.72 -55.77 -1.33
N GLU A 356 -27.67 -56.02 -2.11
CA GLU A 356 -27.30 -57.38 -2.59
C GLU A 356 -26.06 -57.39 -3.51
N ASN A 357 -25.18 -58.35 -3.21
CA ASN A 357 -24.28 -59.08 -4.12
C ASN A 357 -23.07 -58.37 -4.78
N TYR A 358 -21.92 -58.57 -4.13
CA TYR A 358 -20.62 -58.69 -4.77
C TYR A 358 -20.66 -59.79 -5.86
N PHE A 359 -20.39 -59.44 -7.11
CA PHE A 359 -19.96 -60.38 -8.15
C PHE A 359 -18.81 -59.78 -8.98
N PHE A 360 -17.75 -60.58 -9.10
CA PHE A 360 -16.58 -60.37 -9.96
C PHE A 360 -16.93 -60.40 -11.46
N ALA A 361 -16.24 -59.58 -12.26
CA ALA A 361 -15.79 -59.83 -13.64
C ALA A 361 -14.80 -58.70 -14.02
N THR A 362 -13.50 -58.89 -14.26
CA THR A 362 -12.80 -59.50 -15.42
C THR A 362 -13.30 -59.09 -16.81
N GLU A 363 -12.34 -58.53 -17.56
CA GLU A 363 -12.22 -58.37 -19.02
C GLU A 363 -12.97 -57.22 -19.73
N GLY A 364 -12.20 -56.54 -20.58
CA GLY A 364 -12.56 -55.40 -21.42
C GLY A 364 -11.30 -54.63 -21.84
#